data_AF-A1DWB4-F1
#
_entry.id   AF-A1DWB4-F1
#
_cell.length_a   1.000
_cell.length_b   1.000
_cell.length_c   1.000
_cell.angle_alpha   90.00
_cell.angle_beta   90.00
_cell.angle_gamma   90.00
#
_symmetry.space_group_name_H-M   'P 1'
#
loop_
_entity.id
_entity.type
_entity.pdbx_description
1 polymer ?
#
loop_
_entity_poly.entity_id
_entity_poly.type
_entity_poly.pdbx_seq_one_letter_code
_entity_poly.pdbx_strand_id
1 'polypeptide(L)'
;MAFVSSGYNPEKPMENRITDIGPRHFSDFLPPVIAKNKGTWLWHEICEPGILMHKAESGDEVYTVRCGGSRLMTVGHIREICAIADKFAGGHLRFTTRNNIEFMVGTLDEAKKLKEYLNSQMQSGGSHKFPVGGTGAGITNIVHTQGWVHCHTPATDASGTVKVVLDELFEEFGQMRMPAQVRISMACCLNMCGAVHCSDIAILGYHRKPPVIDHEWLDNLCEIPLAVAACPVGAIRPTKKEIVTEKGETKTVNTVAIKNERCMFCGNCYT
;
A
#
# COMPACT_ATOMS: atom_id res chain seq x y z
N MET A 1 16.04 -24.89 -5.75
CA MET A 1 15.78 -25.22 -4.33
C MET A 1 15.09 -26.58 -4.29
N ALA A 2 15.45 -27.44 -3.33
CA ALA A 2 14.76 -28.72 -3.11
C ALA A 2 13.41 -28.49 -2.42
N PHE A 3 12.47 -29.41 -2.63
CA PHE A 3 11.22 -29.41 -1.87
C PHE A 3 11.49 -29.76 -0.41
N VAL A 4 10.97 -28.95 0.51
CA VAL A 4 11.02 -29.19 1.96
C VAL A 4 9.59 -29.04 2.49
N SER A 5 9.01 -30.11 3.01
CA SER A 5 7.64 -30.09 3.54
C SER A 5 7.55 -29.26 4.82
N SER A 6 6.42 -28.57 4.99
CA SER A 6 6.08 -27.88 6.24
C SER A 6 5.48 -28.81 7.31
N GLY A 7 5.23 -30.08 6.97
CA GLY A 7 4.39 -31.00 7.75
C GLY A 7 2.95 -31.13 7.20
N TYR A 8 2.55 -30.28 6.23
CA TYR A 8 1.30 -30.44 5.50
C TYR A 8 1.29 -31.75 4.69
N ASN A 9 0.17 -32.46 4.72
CA ASN A 9 -0.06 -33.67 3.93
C ASN A 9 -1.10 -33.41 2.81
N PRO A 10 -0.71 -33.45 1.52
CA PRO A 10 -1.64 -33.26 0.41
C PRO A 10 -2.67 -34.39 0.25
N GLU A 11 -2.37 -35.60 0.75
CA GLU A 11 -3.33 -36.72 0.76
C GLU A 11 -4.41 -36.56 1.84
N LYS A 12 -4.13 -35.72 2.84
CA LYS A 12 -5.02 -35.46 3.97
C LYS A 12 -5.09 -33.96 4.27
N PRO A 13 -5.64 -33.16 3.34
CA PRO A 13 -5.52 -31.70 3.38
C PRO A 13 -6.27 -31.05 4.55
N MET A 14 -7.16 -31.79 5.24
CA MET A 14 -7.90 -31.29 6.40
C MET A 14 -7.30 -31.74 7.73
N GLU A 15 -6.37 -32.70 7.74
CA GLU A 15 -5.70 -33.15 8.95
C GLU A 15 -4.77 -32.03 9.47
N ASN A 16 -4.85 -31.72 10.77
CA ASN A 16 -4.06 -30.67 11.43
C ASN A 16 -4.22 -29.25 10.83
N ARG A 17 -5.32 -28.99 10.09
CA ARG A 17 -5.61 -27.67 9.54
C ARG A 17 -6.17 -26.76 10.65
N ILE A 18 -5.43 -25.69 10.97
CA ILE A 18 -5.90 -24.61 11.85
C ILE A 18 -6.58 -23.53 10.99
N THR A 19 -7.83 -23.17 11.29
CA THR A 19 -8.58 -22.11 10.60
C THR A 19 -9.27 -21.17 11.62
N ASP A 20 -9.77 -20.03 11.13
CA ASP A 20 -10.64 -19.12 11.90
C ASP A 20 -10.04 -18.50 13.18
N ILE A 21 -8.70 -18.40 13.25
CA ILE A 21 -7.99 -17.83 14.41
C ILE A 21 -7.86 -16.29 14.41
N GLY A 22 -8.10 -15.63 13.27
CA GLY A 22 -7.95 -14.18 13.15
C GLY A 22 -6.51 -13.66 13.31
N PRO A 23 -6.33 -12.34 13.55
CA PRO A 23 -5.02 -11.76 13.81
C PRO A 23 -4.55 -12.00 15.26
N ARG A 24 -3.25 -11.84 15.50
CA ARG A 24 -2.72 -11.70 16.86
C ARG A 24 -3.29 -10.45 17.51
N HIS A 25 -3.55 -10.49 18.81
CA HIS A 25 -4.01 -9.31 19.53
C HIS A 25 -2.86 -8.31 19.67
N PHE A 26 -3.11 -7.02 19.43
CA PHE A 26 -2.05 -6.00 19.37
C PHE A 26 -1.32 -5.80 20.71
N SER A 27 -1.94 -6.19 21.84
CA SER A 27 -1.31 -6.11 23.16
C SER A 27 -0.04 -6.94 23.28
N ASP A 28 0.10 -8.00 22.47
CA ASP A 28 1.28 -8.86 22.44
C ASP A 28 2.56 -8.10 22.05
N PHE A 29 2.42 -6.91 21.44
CA PHE A 29 3.53 -6.19 20.81
C PHE A 29 3.76 -4.78 21.37
N LEU A 30 2.95 -4.32 22.32
CA LEU A 30 3.04 -2.97 22.84
C LEU A 30 4.36 -2.77 23.62
N PRO A 31 5.09 -1.66 23.39
CA PRO A 31 6.14 -1.25 24.31
C PRO A 31 5.59 -1.10 25.73
N PRO A 32 6.38 -1.40 26.79
CA PRO A 32 5.90 -1.33 28.17
C PRO A 32 5.23 0.00 28.55
N VAL A 33 5.82 1.14 28.13
CA VAL A 33 5.26 2.48 28.39
C VAL A 33 3.91 2.69 27.71
N ILE A 34 3.69 2.10 26.53
CA ILE A 34 2.41 2.16 25.82
C ILE A 34 1.38 1.28 26.51
N ALA A 35 1.75 0.05 26.89
CA ALA A 35 0.85 -0.86 27.58
C ALA A 35 0.38 -0.27 28.93
N LYS A 36 1.30 0.30 29.72
CA LYS A 36 1.03 0.93 31.02
C LYS A 36 0.08 2.12 30.92
N ASN A 37 0.26 2.99 29.93
CA ASN A 37 -0.44 4.28 29.83
C ASN A 37 -1.55 4.28 28.76
N LYS A 38 -1.96 3.12 28.27
CA LYS A 38 -2.99 3.02 27.22
C LYS A 38 -4.33 3.55 27.74
N GLY A 39 -4.80 4.64 27.12
CA GLY A 39 -6.09 5.26 27.44
C GLY A 39 -6.00 6.43 28.42
N THR A 40 -4.81 6.75 28.92
CA THR A 40 -4.55 7.82 29.90
C THR A 40 -3.51 8.82 29.37
N TRP A 41 -3.55 9.09 28.06
CA TRP A 41 -2.69 10.09 27.42
C TRP A 41 -3.32 11.48 27.54
N LEU A 42 -2.56 12.47 28.00
CA LEU A 42 -3.04 13.84 28.22
C LEU A 42 -2.88 14.72 26.99
N TRP A 43 -1.67 14.78 26.45
CA TRP A 43 -1.33 15.67 25.35
C TRP A 43 -0.15 15.14 24.54
N HIS A 44 0.09 15.75 23.40
CA HIS A 44 1.21 15.45 22.53
C HIS A 44 1.83 16.73 21.99
N GLU A 45 3.10 16.65 21.59
CA GLU A 45 3.80 17.71 20.88
C GLU A 45 4.66 17.11 19.76
N ILE A 46 5.05 17.97 18.82
CA ILE A 46 6.07 17.67 17.83
C ILE A 46 7.35 18.37 18.27
N CYS A 47 8.33 17.60 18.74
CA CYS A 47 9.59 18.17 19.24
C CYS A 47 10.42 18.77 18.09
N GLU A 48 10.42 18.09 16.94
CA GLU A 48 11.05 18.52 15.68
C GLU A 48 10.54 17.62 14.52
N PRO A 49 10.82 17.92 13.24
CA PRO A 49 10.36 17.06 12.15
C PRO A 49 10.76 15.60 12.33
N GLY A 50 9.75 14.72 12.35
CA GLY A 50 9.89 13.28 12.55
C GLY A 50 9.96 12.82 14.01
N ILE A 51 9.91 13.71 15.01
CA ILE A 51 9.91 13.34 16.44
C ILE A 51 8.65 13.88 17.13
N LEU A 52 7.87 12.97 17.69
CA LEU A 52 6.68 13.26 18.49
C LEU A 52 6.96 12.90 19.95
N MET A 53 6.30 13.59 20.88
CA MET A 53 6.22 13.17 22.28
C MET A 53 4.76 13.08 22.72
N HIS A 54 4.44 12.09 23.55
CA HIS A 54 3.16 11.98 24.24
C HIS A 54 3.37 11.91 25.75
N LYS A 55 2.58 12.69 26.49
CA LYS A 55 2.60 12.75 27.96
C LYS A 55 1.38 12.04 28.54
N ALA A 56 1.59 11.12 29.47
CA ALA A 56 0.52 10.42 30.18
C ALA A 56 0.08 11.18 31.45
N GLU A 57 -1.10 10.84 31.98
CA GLU A 57 -1.59 11.30 33.29
C GLU A 57 -0.63 10.99 34.44
N SER A 58 0.08 9.86 34.34
CA SER A 58 1.10 9.43 35.29
C SER A 58 2.36 10.32 35.31
N GLY A 59 2.52 11.17 34.29
CA GLY A 59 3.75 11.91 34.03
C GLY A 59 4.75 11.16 33.13
N ASP A 60 4.50 9.89 32.80
CA ASP A 60 5.32 9.14 31.83
C ASP A 60 5.32 9.82 30.45
N GLU A 61 6.43 9.68 29.74
CA GLU A 61 6.60 10.17 28.38
C GLU A 61 6.98 9.02 27.44
N VAL A 62 6.59 9.16 26.18
CA VAL A 62 7.11 8.33 25.09
C VAL A 62 7.44 9.20 23.89
N TYR A 63 8.62 9.00 23.33
CA TYR A 63 9.09 9.71 22.15
C TYR A 63 9.03 8.79 20.94
N THR A 64 8.35 9.23 19.89
CA THR A 64 8.18 8.47 18.65
C THR A 64 8.99 9.10 17.54
N VAL A 65 9.94 8.35 16.98
CA VAL A 65 10.71 8.74 15.79
C VAL A 65 10.09 8.09 14.56
N ARG A 66 9.57 8.91 13.65
CA ARG A 66 8.93 8.47 12.40
C ARG A 66 9.89 8.61 11.23
N CYS A 67 10.02 7.54 10.45
CA CYS A 67 10.77 7.55 9.19
C CYS A 67 9.96 7.02 8.01
N GLY A 68 10.34 7.44 6.81
CA GLY A 68 9.76 6.99 5.55
C GLY A 68 10.02 5.51 5.30
N GLY A 69 9.07 4.85 4.66
CA GLY A 69 9.20 3.48 4.17
C GLY A 69 8.68 3.36 2.74
N SER A 70 9.31 2.51 1.92
CA SER A 70 8.93 2.31 0.51
C SER A 70 7.64 1.50 0.31
N ARG A 71 7.00 1.04 1.41
CA ARG A 71 5.88 0.09 1.46
C ARG A 71 6.22 -1.28 0.86
N LEU A 72 6.57 -1.34 -0.43
CA LEU A 72 7.16 -2.51 -1.05
C LEU A 72 8.60 -2.66 -0.53
N MET A 73 8.87 -3.75 0.19
CA MET A 73 10.14 -3.96 0.87
C MET A 73 10.56 -5.44 0.87
N THR A 74 11.87 -5.66 0.93
CA THR A 74 12.44 -7.00 1.03
C THR A 74 12.46 -7.47 2.49
N VAL A 75 12.50 -8.79 2.70
CA VAL A 75 12.72 -9.36 4.05
C VAL A 75 14.05 -8.94 4.66
N GLY A 76 15.08 -8.64 3.84
CA GLY A 76 16.35 -8.10 4.30
C GLY A 76 16.18 -6.72 4.95
N HIS A 77 15.39 -5.84 4.33
CA HIS A 77 15.09 -4.53 4.88
C HIS A 77 14.21 -4.61 6.14
N ILE A 78 13.25 -5.54 6.19
CA ILE A 78 12.47 -5.79 7.42
C ILE A 78 13.38 -6.24 8.56
N ARG A 79 14.33 -7.15 8.31
CA ARG A 79 15.30 -7.57 9.34
C ARG A 79 16.20 -6.44 9.80
N GLU A 80 16.56 -5.52 8.91
CA GLU A 80 17.30 -4.30 9.26
C GLU A 80 16.45 -3.38 10.17
N ILE A 81 15.16 -3.20 9.87
CA ILE A 81 14.21 -2.49 10.73
C ILE A 81 14.15 -3.15 12.13
N CYS A 82 14.06 -4.48 12.20
CA CYS A 82 14.08 -5.21 13.47
C CYS A 82 15.39 -4.99 14.24
N ALA A 83 16.54 -5.05 13.58
CA ALA A 83 17.84 -4.83 14.23
C ALA A 83 17.94 -3.44 14.87
N ILE A 84 17.32 -2.43 14.24
CA ILE A 84 17.22 -1.08 14.80
C ILE A 84 16.30 -1.06 16.03
N ALA A 85 15.13 -1.70 15.94
CA ALA A 85 14.21 -1.81 17.07
C ALA A 85 14.83 -2.54 18.26
N ASP A 86 15.53 -3.66 18.02
CA ASP A 86 16.25 -4.42 19.04
C ASP A 86 17.32 -3.56 19.73
N LYS A 87 18.05 -2.75 18.94
CA LYS A 87 19.12 -1.89 19.46
C LYS A 87 18.62 -0.68 20.24
N PHE A 88 17.55 -0.02 19.78
CA PHE A 88 17.15 1.30 20.30
C PHE A 88 15.80 1.32 21.01
N ALA A 89 14.90 0.38 20.72
CA ALA A 89 13.50 0.43 21.12
C ALA A 89 13.02 -0.88 21.79
N GLY A 90 13.94 -1.67 22.35
CA GLY A 90 13.62 -2.91 23.08
C GLY A 90 12.93 -3.98 22.23
N GLY A 91 13.19 -4.00 20.93
CA GLY A 91 12.54 -4.92 19.98
C GLY A 91 11.13 -4.50 19.55
N HIS A 92 10.69 -3.29 19.94
CA HIS A 92 9.37 -2.77 19.56
C HIS A 92 9.46 -1.74 18.44
N LEU A 93 8.50 -1.83 17.51
CA LEU A 93 8.26 -0.83 16.48
C LEU A 93 6.79 -0.88 16.05
N ARG A 94 6.35 0.09 15.25
CA ARG A 94 5.05 0.04 14.59
C ARG A 94 5.12 0.63 13.18
N PHE A 95 4.09 0.35 12.39
CA PHE A 95 3.85 1.00 11.10
C PHE A 95 2.65 1.94 11.19
N THR A 96 2.72 3.07 10.50
CA THR A 96 1.60 4.02 10.42
C THR A 96 0.60 3.60 9.35
N THR A 97 -0.59 4.21 9.36
CA THR A 97 -1.61 4.04 8.32
C THR A 97 -1.18 4.54 6.94
N ARG A 98 -0.03 5.24 6.85
CA ARG A 98 0.59 5.66 5.58
C ARG A 98 1.91 4.94 5.31
N ASN A 99 2.11 3.77 5.91
CA ASN A 99 3.25 2.89 5.69
C ASN A 99 4.62 3.49 6.04
N ASN A 100 4.64 4.52 6.90
CA ASN A 100 5.86 4.95 7.58
C ASN A 100 6.17 3.99 8.73
N ILE A 101 7.42 3.99 9.16
CA ILE A 101 7.89 3.20 10.31
C ILE A 101 8.04 4.14 11.50
N GLU A 102 7.72 3.64 12.69
CA GLU A 102 7.87 4.37 13.94
C GLU A 102 8.57 3.52 14.99
N PHE A 103 9.57 4.13 15.62
CA PHE A 103 10.30 3.60 16.77
C PHE A 103 9.98 4.45 18.00
N MET A 104 9.83 3.82 19.16
CA MET A 104 9.43 4.49 20.40
C MET A 104 10.51 4.33 21.46
N VAL A 105 10.94 5.43 22.07
CA VAL A 105 12.02 5.49 23.09
C VAL A 105 11.60 6.32 24.30
N GLY A 106 12.37 6.24 25.39
CA GLY A 106 12.00 6.81 26.68
C GLY A 106 12.30 8.30 26.82
N THR A 107 13.26 8.83 26.06
CA THR A 107 13.73 10.22 26.22
C THR A 107 13.94 10.95 24.89
N LEU A 108 13.93 12.29 24.94
CA LEU A 108 14.21 13.13 23.77
C LEU A 108 15.64 12.94 23.23
N ASP A 109 16.62 12.73 24.12
CA ASP A 109 18.02 12.51 23.73
C ASP A 109 18.19 11.22 22.93
N GLU A 110 17.57 10.13 23.38
CA GLU A 110 17.52 8.86 22.65
C GLU A 110 16.83 9.04 21.29
N ALA A 111 15.72 9.81 21.24
CA ALA A 111 14.98 10.06 20.01
C ALA A 111 15.83 10.83 18.98
N LYS A 112 16.59 11.84 19.43
CA LYS A 112 17.51 12.62 18.59
C LYS A 112 18.66 11.77 18.06
N LYS A 113 19.28 10.95 18.92
CA LYS A 113 20.33 9.99 18.51
C LYS A 113 19.81 8.98 17.50
N LEU A 114 18.60 8.46 17.72
CA LEU A 114 17.96 7.55 16.77
C LEU A 114 17.66 8.25 15.44
N LYS A 115 17.15 9.49 15.46
CA LYS A 115 16.91 10.28 14.24
C LYS A 115 18.19 10.45 13.42
N GLU A 116 19.29 10.83 14.06
CA GLU A 116 20.60 10.97 13.40
C GLU A 116 21.06 9.64 12.79
N TYR A 117 20.98 8.56 13.58
CA TYR A 117 21.33 7.23 13.11
C TYR A 117 20.52 6.82 11.88
N LEU A 118 19.19 6.98 11.91
CA LEU A 118 18.28 6.63 10.80
C LEU A 118 18.60 7.43 9.54
N ASN A 119 18.80 8.74 9.65
CA ASN A 119 19.12 9.61 8.51
C ASN A 119 20.48 9.28 7.87
N SER A 120 21.43 8.74 8.64
CA SER A 120 22.73 8.29 8.11
C SER A 120 22.67 6.97 7.32
N GLN A 121 21.57 6.21 7.39
CA GLN A 121 21.45 4.92 6.70
C GLN A 121 21.11 5.12 5.22
N MET A 122 22.01 4.68 4.34
CA MET A 122 21.89 4.84 2.90
C MET A 122 21.85 3.49 2.17
N GLN A 123 21.08 3.41 1.09
CA GLN A 123 21.20 2.33 0.10
C GLN A 123 22.48 2.53 -0.71
N SER A 124 22.98 1.45 -1.32
CA SER A 124 24.16 1.52 -2.20
C SER A 124 24.01 2.50 -3.37
N GLY A 125 22.77 2.74 -3.83
CA GLY A 125 22.44 3.73 -4.87
C GLY A 125 22.24 5.16 -4.36
N GLY A 126 22.54 5.46 -3.09
CA GLY A 126 22.49 6.82 -2.54
C GLY A 126 21.11 7.31 -2.07
N SER A 127 20.08 6.46 -2.04
CA SER A 127 18.80 6.81 -1.40
C SER A 127 18.85 6.56 0.10
N HIS A 128 18.17 7.39 0.89
CA HIS A 128 18.01 7.13 2.33
C HIS A 128 17.20 5.85 2.55
N LYS A 129 17.65 5.00 3.47
CA LYS A 129 16.90 3.82 3.93
C LYS A 129 15.75 4.21 4.85
N PHE A 130 16.00 5.17 5.75
CA PHE A 130 15.08 5.55 6.82
C PHE A 130 15.03 7.09 6.99
N PRO A 131 14.63 7.86 5.96
CA PRO A 131 14.57 9.31 6.08
C PRO A 131 13.57 9.71 7.15
N VAL A 132 13.97 10.54 8.12
CA VAL A 132 13.14 10.91 9.27
C VAL A 132 12.28 12.13 8.94
N GLY A 133 10.98 12.07 9.26
CA GLY A 133 10.04 13.14 8.90
C GLY A 133 8.57 12.70 8.89
N GLY A 134 7.75 13.38 8.08
CA GLY A 134 6.35 13.04 7.85
C GLY A 134 5.43 13.34 9.04
N THR A 135 5.76 14.36 9.84
CA THR A 135 4.98 14.88 10.99
C THR A 135 4.58 16.32 10.74
N GLY A 136 3.51 16.79 11.38
CA GLY A 136 3.10 18.20 11.32
C GLY A 136 2.69 18.64 9.92
N ALA A 137 2.74 19.94 9.65
CA ALA A 137 2.29 20.51 8.38
C ALA A 137 3.38 20.41 7.29
N GLY A 138 3.64 19.20 6.81
CA GLY A 138 4.54 18.94 5.68
C GLY A 138 3.89 18.02 4.64
N ILE A 139 4.70 17.28 3.90
CA ILE A 139 4.24 16.19 3.02
C ILE A 139 4.64 14.86 3.64
N THR A 140 3.67 14.02 3.96
CA THR A 140 3.97 12.66 4.44
C THR A 140 3.94 11.65 3.28
N ASN A 141 4.13 10.38 3.58
CA ASN A 141 4.25 9.32 2.57
C ASN A 141 2.98 9.18 1.70
N ILE A 142 3.13 8.57 0.52
CA ILE A 142 2.09 8.40 -0.49
C ILE A 142 1.46 7.01 -0.35
N VAL A 143 0.17 6.97 0.03
CA VAL A 143 -0.63 5.74 -0.02
C VAL A 143 -0.78 5.33 -1.48
N HIS A 144 -0.40 4.11 -1.82
CA HIS A 144 -0.35 3.66 -3.21
C HIS A 144 -0.65 2.18 -3.41
N THR A 145 -0.93 1.81 -4.67
CA THR A 145 -1.41 0.49 -5.09
C THR A 145 -0.30 -0.45 -5.59
N GLN A 146 -0.68 -1.55 -6.22
CA GLN A 146 0.25 -2.53 -6.79
C GLN A 146 0.93 -2.05 -8.09
N GLY A 147 0.21 -1.40 -9.01
CA GLY A 147 0.77 -1.05 -10.31
C GLY A 147 1.20 -2.27 -11.12
N TRP A 148 2.28 -2.12 -11.90
CA TRP A 148 2.82 -3.18 -12.76
C TRP A 148 3.53 -4.28 -12.00
N VAL A 149 3.80 -4.09 -10.70
CA VAL A 149 4.47 -5.10 -9.86
C VAL A 149 3.60 -6.35 -9.69
N HIS A 150 2.27 -6.24 -9.71
CA HIS A 150 1.40 -7.38 -9.38
C HIS A 150 -0.02 -7.33 -9.94
N CYS A 151 -0.56 -6.16 -10.30
CA CYS A 151 -1.96 -6.08 -10.74
C CYS A 151 -2.08 -6.36 -12.25
N HIS A 152 -3.22 -6.93 -12.68
CA HIS A 152 -3.52 -7.16 -14.10
C HIS A 152 -4.44 -6.09 -14.71
N THR A 153 -5.09 -5.23 -13.90
CA THR A 153 -5.87 -4.06 -14.37
C THR A 153 -5.18 -2.68 -14.26
N PRO A 154 -3.85 -2.53 -14.14
CA PRO A 154 -3.23 -1.22 -13.99
C PRO A 154 -3.21 -0.46 -15.32
N ALA A 155 -3.55 0.83 -15.28
CA ALA A 155 -3.32 1.78 -16.37
C ALA A 155 -1.96 2.49 -16.25
N THR A 156 -1.25 2.32 -15.13
CA THR A 156 0.09 2.88 -14.87
C THR A 156 0.77 2.16 -13.70
N ASP A 157 2.06 2.40 -13.48
CA ASP A 157 2.79 1.86 -12.33
C ASP A 157 2.58 2.68 -11.05
N ALA A 158 2.64 1.99 -9.90
CA ALA A 158 2.48 2.62 -8.59
C ALA A 158 3.82 2.93 -7.92
N SER A 159 4.70 1.94 -7.76
CA SER A 159 5.96 2.14 -7.03
C SER A 159 6.87 3.16 -7.69
N GLY A 160 6.98 3.14 -9.02
CA GLY A 160 7.77 4.09 -9.80
C GLY A 160 7.22 5.52 -9.72
N THR A 161 5.91 5.71 -9.89
CA THR A 161 5.30 7.05 -9.83
C THR A 161 5.43 7.66 -8.44
N VAL A 162 5.25 6.86 -7.37
CA VAL A 162 5.46 7.31 -5.99
C VAL A 162 6.90 7.71 -5.74
N LYS A 163 7.88 6.91 -6.21
CA LYS A 163 9.30 7.22 -6.06
C LYS A 163 9.64 8.56 -6.72
N VAL A 164 9.20 8.78 -7.95
CA VAL A 164 9.44 10.04 -8.68
C VAL A 164 8.89 11.24 -7.91
N VAL A 165 7.65 11.15 -7.39
CA VAL A 165 7.02 12.27 -6.69
C VAL A 165 7.66 12.53 -5.33
N LEU A 166 7.99 11.48 -4.57
CA LEU A 166 8.66 11.64 -3.27
C LEU A 166 10.10 12.12 -3.40
N ASP A 167 10.77 11.89 -4.53
CA ASP A 167 12.09 12.46 -4.80
C ASP A 167 12.00 13.97 -5.04
N GLU A 168 11.05 14.41 -5.86
CA GLU A 168 10.80 15.84 -6.10
C GLU A 168 10.38 16.58 -4.82
N LEU A 169 9.58 15.93 -3.98
CA LEU A 169 9.01 16.53 -2.76
C LEU A 169 9.77 16.14 -1.49
N PHE A 170 10.99 15.59 -1.62
CA PHE A 170 11.72 14.99 -0.51
C PHE A 170 11.99 15.99 0.62
N GLU A 171 12.30 17.25 0.28
CA GLU A 171 12.58 18.28 1.28
C GLU A 171 11.37 18.59 2.18
N GLU A 172 10.15 18.45 1.66
CA GLU A 172 8.90 18.70 2.41
C GLU A 172 8.55 17.56 3.36
N PHE A 173 9.16 16.38 3.17
CA PHE A 173 9.00 15.26 4.08
C PHE A 173 9.69 15.52 5.43
N GLY A 174 10.86 16.16 5.40
CA GLY A 174 11.65 16.50 6.58
C GLY A 174 11.33 17.87 7.19
N GLN A 175 10.29 18.56 6.72
CA GLN A 175 9.93 19.93 7.14
C GLN A 175 8.45 20.05 7.50
N MET A 176 8.08 21.17 8.12
CA MET A 176 6.71 21.47 8.57
C MET A 176 6.28 22.87 8.12
N ARG A 177 6.46 23.19 6.83
CA ARG A 177 6.27 24.54 6.25
C ARG A 177 5.04 24.70 5.36
N MET A 178 4.20 23.68 5.26
CA MET A 178 2.92 23.75 4.56
C MET A 178 1.86 24.44 5.45
N PRO A 179 0.78 25.00 4.88
CA PRO A 179 -0.33 25.55 5.66
C PRO A 179 -1.06 24.50 6.51
N ALA A 180 -1.10 23.26 6.01
CA ALA A 180 -1.58 22.07 6.69
C ALA A 180 -0.86 20.86 6.10
N GLN A 181 -0.93 19.69 6.75
CA GLN A 181 -0.31 18.49 6.20
C GLN A 181 -0.97 18.10 4.87
N VAL A 182 -0.18 17.89 3.83
CA VAL A 182 -0.68 17.50 2.50
C VAL A 182 -0.59 15.98 2.35
N ARG A 183 -1.70 15.36 1.93
CA ARG A 183 -1.81 13.93 1.69
C ARG A 183 -1.92 13.70 0.20
N ILE A 184 -0.90 13.06 -0.35
CA ILE A 184 -0.87 12.61 -1.74
C ILE A 184 -1.21 11.14 -1.77
N SER A 185 -2.07 10.68 -2.67
CA SER A 185 -2.34 9.24 -2.86
C SER A 185 -2.31 8.85 -4.33
N MET A 186 -2.00 7.60 -4.61
CA MET A 186 -1.84 7.08 -5.96
C MET A 186 -2.65 5.78 -6.15
N ALA A 187 -3.40 5.67 -7.24
CA ALA A 187 -4.01 4.41 -7.67
C ALA A 187 -3.71 4.14 -9.14
N CYS A 188 -3.36 2.90 -9.45
CA CYS A 188 -3.00 2.48 -10.80
C CYS A 188 -4.19 2.35 -11.75
N CYS A 189 -5.43 2.33 -11.24
CA CYS A 189 -6.67 2.31 -12.00
C CYS A 189 -7.81 2.89 -11.15
N LEU A 190 -8.98 3.08 -11.76
CA LEU A 190 -10.13 3.73 -11.12
C LEU A 190 -10.90 2.87 -10.10
N ASN A 191 -10.49 1.62 -9.88
CA ASN A 191 -10.92 0.89 -8.68
C ASN A 191 -10.43 1.60 -7.40
N MET A 192 -9.41 2.47 -7.54
CA MET A 192 -8.99 3.44 -6.51
C MET A 192 -8.68 2.78 -5.17
N CYS A 193 -7.99 1.63 -5.19
CA CYS A 193 -7.64 0.85 -3.99
C CYS A 193 -6.75 1.65 -3.02
N GLY A 194 -7.35 2.42 -2.12
CA GLY A 194 -6.66 3.33 -1.22
C GLY A 194 -7.42 4.63 -1.05
N ALA A 195 -6.72 5.75 -1.14
CA ALA A 195 -7.23 7.06 -0.71
C ALA A 195 -7.30 8.12 -1.82
N VAL A 196 -7.22 7.75 -3.10
CA VAL A 196 -7.26 8.72 -4.23
C VAL A 196 -8.52 9.59 -4.20
N HIS A 197 -9.68 9.04 -3.80
CA HIS A 197 -10.95 9.78 -3.76
C HIS A 197 -11.06 10.77 -2.59
N CYS A 198 -10.13 10.73 -1.63
CA CYS A 198 -10.22 11.48 -0.37
C CYS A 198 -8.86 12.05 0.09
N SER A 199 -7.98 12.36 -0.87
CA SER A 199 -6.67 12.97 -0.63
C SER A 199 -6.62 14.41 -1.15
N ASP A 200 -5.73 15.22 -0.56
CA ASP A 200 -5.51 16.61 -1.00
C ASP A 200 -5.02 16.65 -2.46
N ILE A 201 -4.14 15.71 -2.82
CA ILE A 201 -3.66 15.50 -4.20
C ILE A 201 -3.77 14.01 -4.53
N ALA A 202 -4.22 13.71 -5.75
CA ALA A 202 -4.45 12.34 -6.17
C ALA A 202 -3.87 12.07 -7.56
N ILE A 203 -3.17 10.94 -7.70
CA ILE A 203 -2.61 10.46 -8.96
C ILE A 203 -3.40 9.21 -9.36
N LEU A 204 -3.98 9.22 -10.55
CA LEU A 204 -4.87 8.16 -11.01
C LEU A 204 -4.47 7.66 -12.39
N GLY A 205 -4.21 6.36 -12.52
CA GLY A 205 -4.08 5.70 -13.81
C GLY A 205 -5.42 5.70 -14.56
N TYR A 206 -5.38 6.11 -15.83
CA TYR A 206 -6.59 6.34 -16.62
C TYR A 206 -6.45 5.77 -18.04
N HIS A 207 -7.37 4.90 -18.44
CA HIS A 207 -7.45 4.43 -19.83
C HIS A 207 -8.16 5.44 -20.72
N ARG A 208 -7.86 5.41 -22.03
CA ARG A 208 -8.47 6.32 -23.02
C ARG A 208 -8.95 5.61 -24.28
N LYS A 209 -9.15 4.29 -24.21
CA LYS A 209 -9.60 3.45 -25.32
C LYS A 209 -10.60 2.41 -24.81
N PRO A 210 -11.64 2.06 -25.57
CA PRO A 210 -12.51 0.93 -25.25
C PRO A 210 -11.72 -0.39 -25.17
N PRO A 211 -12.24 -1.42 -24.48
CA PRO A 211 -11.65 -2.76 -24.48
C PRO A 211 -11.55 -3.35 -25.89
N VAL A 212 -10.51 -4.13 -26.13
CA VAL A 212 -10.42 -5.02 -27.30
C VAL A 212 -11.14 -6.31 -26.93
N ILE A 213 -12.05 -6.77 -27.79
CA ILE A 213 -12.88 -7.94 -27.51
C ILE A 213 -12.21 -9.18 -28.10
N ASP A 214 -11.83 -10.12 -27.24
CA ASP A 214 -11.37 -11.44 -27.65
C ASP A 214 -12.58 -12.36 -27.87
N HIS A 215 -13.16 -12.28 -29.07
CA HIS A 215 -14.40 -12.98 -29.39
C HIS A 215 -14.27 -14.51 -29.35
N GLU A 216 -13.08 -15.06 -29.62
CA GLU A 216 -12.89 -16.52 -29.64
C GLU A 216 -13.07 -17.13 -28.27
N TRP A 217 -12.61 -16.43 -27.23
CA TRP A 217 -12.51 -16.95 -25.88
C TRP A 217 -13.58 -16.43 -24.91
N LEU A 218 -14.28 -15.34 -25.25
CA LEU A 218 -15.15 -14.63 -24.31
C LEU A 218 -16.19 -15.53 -23.63
N ASP A 219 -16.95 -16.34 -24.38
CA ASP A 219 -17.97 -17.23 -23.79
C ASP A 219 -17.35 -18.41 -23.02
N ASN A 220 -16.08 -18.75 -23.29
CA ASN A 220 -15.37 -19.82 -22.58
C ASN A 220 -14.78 -19.35 -21.26
N LEU A 221 -14.45 -18.06 -21.13
CA LEU A 221 -13.76 -17.50 -19.98
C LEU A 221 -14.65 -16.58 -19.13
N CYS A 222 -15.75 -16.07 -19.68
CA CYS A 222 -16.56 -15.05 -19.05
C CYS A 222 -18.02 -15.48 -18.91
N GLU A 223 -18.58 -15.20 -17.74
CA GLU A 223 -20.03 -15.16 -17.57
C GLU A 223 -20.58 -13.88 -18.21
N ILE A 224 -21.04 -13.95 -19.46
CA ILE A 224 -21.50 -12.77 -20.25
C ILE A 224 -22.42 -11.80 -19.48
N PRO A 225 -23.43 -12.28 -18.71
CA PRO A 225 -24.28 -11.38 -17.93
C PRO A 225 -23.51 -10.52 -16.91
N LEU A 226 -22.44 -11.05 -16.31
CA LEU A 226 -21.58 -10.29 -15.40
C LEU A 226 -20.86 -9.17 -16.15
N ALA A 227 -20.28 -9.45 -17.32
CA ALA A 227 -19.60 -8.43 -18.13
C ALA A 227 -20.57 -7.32 -18.59
N VAL A 228 -21.83 -7.67 -18.90
CA VAL A 228 -22.88 -6.68 -19.24
C VAL A 228 -23.22 -5.81 -18.03
N ALA A 229 -23.48 -6.43 -16.87
CA ALA A 229 -23.83 -5.74 -15.63
C ALA A 229 -22.67 -4.89 -15.07
N ALA A 230 -21.43 -5.25 -15.38
CA ALA A 230 -20.24 -4.50 -14.97
C ALA A 230 -20.13 -3.11 -15.59
N CYS A 231 -20.88 -2.80 -16.67
CA CYS A 231 -20.81 -1.52 -17.34
C CYS A 231 -21.76 -0.47 -16.71
N PRO A 232 -21.24 0.55 -16.01
CA PRO A 232 -22.09 1.54 -15.32
C PRO A 232 -22.84 2.48 -16.28
N VAL A 233 -22.45 2.50 -17.56
CA VAL A 233 -23.00 3.39 -18.60
C VAL A 233 -23.77 2.63 -19.68
N GLY A 234 -24.00 1.32 -19.50
CA GLY A 234 -24.79 0.50 -20.43
C GLY A 234 -24.24 0.46 -21.87
N ALA A 235 -22.91 0.48 -22.02
CA ALA A 235 -22.25 0.41 -23.33
C ALA A 235 -22.19 -1.02 -23.90
N ILE A 236 -22.30 -2.04 -23.04
CA ILE A 236 -22.12 -3.46 -23.37
C ILE A 236 -23.49 -4.13 -23.51
N ARG A 237 -23.66 -4.97 -24.53
CA ARG A 237 -24.85 -5.81 -24.72
C ARG A 237 -24.46 -7.20 -25.24
N PRO A 238 -25.21 -8.26 -24.92
CA PRO A 238 -24.98 -9.59 -25.48
C PRO A 238 -25.30 -9.61 -26.98
N THR A 239 -24.58 -10.42 -27.75
CA THR A 239 -24.82 -10.66 -29.19
C THR A 239 -24.28 -12.02 -29.61
N LYS A 240 -24.65 -12.47 -30.80
CA LYS A 240 -23.92 -13.52 -31.52
C LYS A 240 -23.03 -12.89 -32.59
N LYS A 241 -21.91 -13.52 -32.91
CA LYS A 241 -20.97 -13.07 -33.95
C LYS A 241 -20.34 -14.28 -34.65
N GLU A 242 -20.28 -14.25 -35.97
CA GLU A 242 -19.46 -15.17 -36.75
C GLU A 242 -17.99 -14.71 -36.72
N ILE A 243 -17.09 -15.63 -36.41
CA ILE A 243 -15.65 -15.39 -36.31
C ILE A 243 -14.86 -16.49 -37.03
N VAL A 244 -13.63 -16.17 -37.42
CA VAL A 244 -12.61 -17.15 -37.80
C VAL A 244 -11.65 -17.28 -36.62
N THR A 245 -11.52 -18.50 -36.09
CA THR A 245 -10.63 -18.81 -34.96
C THR A 245 -9.15 -18.71 -35.34
N GLU A 246 -8.24 -18.68 -34.36
CA GLU A 246 -6.80 -18.80 -34.58
C GLU A 246 -6.41 -20.06 -35.37
N LYS A 247 -7.23 -21.12 -35.32
CA LYS A 247 -7.05 -22.37 -36.07
C LYS A 247 -7.62 -22.33 -37.50
N GLY A 248 -8.24 -21.23 -37.91
CA GLY A 248 -8.84 -21.05 -39.24
C GLY A 248 -10.26 -21.60 -39.40
N GLU A 249 -10.90 -22.07 -38.33
CA GLU A 249 -12.29 -22.56 -38.35
C GLU A 249 -13.27 -21.38 -38.26
N THR A 250 -14.33 -21.39 -39.08
CA THR A 250 -15.42 -20.41 -39.01
C THR A 250 -16.54 -20.92 -38.12
N LYS A 251 -16.91 -20.15 -37.09
CA LYS A 251 -18.00 -20.51 -36.17
C LYS A 251 -18.75 -19.27 -35.66
N THR A 252 -20.02 -19.45 -35.30
CA THR A 252 -20.82 -18.42 -34.60
C THR A 252 -20.74 -18.64 -33.09
N VAL A 253 -20.29 -17.62 -32.36
CA VAL A 253 -20.14 -17.65 -30.90
C VAL A 253 -21.06 -16.64 -30.22
N ASN A 254 -21.44 -16.89 -28.97
CA ASN A 254 -21.98 -15.83 -28.12
C ASN A 254 -20.84 -14.91 -27.70
N THR A 255 -21.09 -13.61 -27.70
CA THR A 255 -20.09 -12.61 -27.33
C THR A 255 -20.80 -11.33 -26.91
N VAL A 256 -20.04 -10.23 -26.76
CA VAL A 256 -20.59 -8.91 -26.48
C VAL A 256 -20.31 -7.93 -27.62
N ALA A 257 -21.13 -6.90 -27.71
CA ALA A 257 -20.86 -5.72 -28.52
C ALA A 257 -20.79 -4.49 -27.61
N ILE A 258 -19.76 -3.67 -27.80
CA ILE A 258 -19.55 -2.42 -27.06
C ILE A 258 -19.86 -1.24 -28.00
N LYS A 259 -20.74 -0.33 -27.57
CA LYS A 259 -20.94 0.97 -28.25
C LYS A 259 -19.86 1.93 -27.79
N ASN A 260 -18.84 2.16 -28.62
CA ASN A 260 -17.64 2.92 -28.25
C ASN A 260 -17.96 4.33 -27.75
N GLU A 261 -18.95 4.98 -28.33
CA GLU A 261 -19.37 6.35 -28.00
C GLU A 261 -20.00 6.46 -26.61
N ARG A 262 -20.43 5.32 -26.03
CA ARG A 262 -20.91 5.25 -24.63
C ARG A 262 -19.84 4.79 -23.66
N CYS A 263 -18.72 4.24 -24.14
CA CYS A 263 -17.67 3.71 -23.27
C CYS A 263 -16.84 4.84 -22.68
N MET A 264 -16.63 4.82 -21.37
CA MET A 264 -15.77 5.78 -20.64
C MET A 264 -14.49 5.13 -20.07
N PHE A 265 -14.15 3.95 -20.57
CA PHE A 265 -12.85 3.29 -20.35
C PHE A 265 -12.56 2.90 -18.89
N CYS A 266 -13.59 2.64 -18.08
CA CYS A 266 -13.38 2.23 -16.69
C CYS A 266 -12.64 0.91 -16.50
N GLY A 267 -12.69 0.02 -17.48
CA GLY A 267 -12.05 -1.30 -17.40
C GLY A 267 -12.78 -2.30 -16.49
N ASN A 268 -13.90 -1.94 -15.87
CA ASN A 268 -14.61 -2.84 -14.94
C ASN A 268 -15.11 -4.13 -15.61
N CYS A 269 -15.39 -4.11 -16.91
CA CYS A 269 -15.75 -5.32 -17.67
C CYS A 269 -14.57 -6.26 -17.96
N TYR A 270 -13.33 -5.83 -17.72
CA TYR A 270 -12.12 -6.65 -17.82
C TYR A 270 -11.64 -7.16 -16.44
N THR A 271 -12.12 -6.55 -15.35
CA THR A 271 -11.87 -7.02 -13.97
C THR A 271 -12.54 -8.36 -13.75
#